data_AF-A0AA97FCH7-F1
#
_entry.id   AF-A0AA97FCH7-F1
#
_cell.length_a   1.000
_cell.length_b   1.000
_cell.length_c   1.000
_cell.angle_alpha   90.00
_cell.angle_beta   90.00
_cell.angle_gamma   90.00
#
_symmetry.space_group_name_H-M   'P 1'
#
loop_
_entity.id
_entity.type
_entity.pdbx_description
1 polymer ?
#
loop_
_entity_poly.entity_id
_entity_poly.type
_entity_poly.pdbx_seq_one_letter_code
_entity_poly.pdbx_strand_id
1 'polypeptide(L)'
;MKNSHIILTTLLILLLASPVLAAEDTRIKVQFQDLGISTQSIVVFDDIGDDVIHSNTSSTITLDINESSFYTIQLQPSHTNMEPKTMLDNFMDFIARNWLAVFLIFAILIAITKKRR
;
A
#
# COMPACT_ATOMS: atom_id res chain seq x y z
N MET A 1 -26.05 -58.59 -5.24
CA MET A 1 -24.99 -57.75 -5.86
C MET A 1 -25.47 -56.83 -6.99
N LYS A 2 -26.68 -56.99 -7.58
CA LYS A 2 -27.16 -56.12 -8.67
C LYS A 2 -27.46 -54.66 -8.28
N ASN A 3 -27.89 -54.40 -7.04
CA ASN A 3 -28.33 -53.06 -6.63
C ASN A 3 -27.17 -52.12 -6.29
N SER A 4 -25.99 -52.66 -5.97
CA SER A 4 -24.81 -51.86 -5.61
C SER A 4 -24.27 -51.06 -6.80
N HIS A 5 -24.36 -51.62 -8.01
CA HIS A 5 -23.89 -50.94 -9.22
C HIS A 5 -24.81 -49.80 -9.63
N ILE A 6 -26.13 -49.95 -9.42
CA ILE A 6 -27.12 -48.92 -9.74
C ILE A 6 -26.96 -47.72 -8.81
N ILE A 7 -26.80 -47.97 -7.50
CA ILE A 7 -26.59 -46.89 -6.52
C ILE A 7 -25.30 -46.12 -6.83
N LEU A 8 -24.22 -46.83 -7.17
CA LEU A 8 -22.92 -46.23 -7.50
C LEU A 8 -22.98 -45.36 -8.76
N THR A 9 -23.70 -45.81 -9.80
CA THR A 9 -23.84 -45.04 -11.04
C THR A 9 -24.75 -43.83 -10.87
N THR A 10 -25.84 -43.94 -10.11
CA THR A 10 -26.68 -42.75 -9.79
C THR A 10 -25.93 -41.72 -8.96
N LEU A 11 -25.10 -42.15 -7.99
CA LEU A 11 -24.29 -41.24 -7.18
C LEU A 11 -23.24 -40.52 -8.04
N LEU A 12 -22.60 -41.24 -8.97
CA LEU A 12 -21.62 -40.67 -9.89
C LEU A 12 -22.24 -39.64 -10.83
N ILE A 13 -23.44 -39.90 -11.35
CA ILE A 13 -24.17 -38.94 -12.20
C ILE A 13 -24.60 -37.71 -11.38
N LEU A 14 -24.98 -37.88 -10.11
CA LEU A 14 -25.33 -36.77 -9.23
C LEU A 14 -24.14 -35.86 -8.92
N LEU A 15 -22.93 -36.44 -8.75
CA LEU A 15 -21.67 -35.71 -8.56
C LEU A 15 -21.17 -35.01 -9.84
N LEU A 16 -21.46 -35.58 -11.02
CA LEU A 16 -21.13 -34.95 -12.30
C LEU A 16 -22.14 -33.87 -12.70
N ALA A 17 -23.36 -33.91 -12.15
CA ALA A 17 -24.43 -32.95 -12.41
C ALA A 17 -24.42 -31.74 -11.48
N SER A 18 -23.54 -31.67 -10.48
CA SER A 18 -23.36 -30.45 -9.69
C SER A 18 -22.52 -29.45 -10.50
N PRO A 19 -23.10 -28.35 -11.01
CA PRO A 19 -22.29 -27.27 -11.52
C PRO A 19 -21.56 -26.68 -10.31
N VAL A 20 -20.29 -27.03 -10.15
CA VAL A 20 -19.39 -26.23 -9.33
C VAL A 20 -19.24 -24.92 -10.08
N LEU A 21 -20.19 -24.00 -9.87
CA LEU A 21 -19.95 -22.60 -10.14
C LEU A 21 -18.77 -22.23 -9.25
N ALA A 22 -17.57 -22.23 -9.84
CA ALA A 22 -16.45 -21.56 -9.26
C ALA A 22 -16.91 -20.12 -9.05
N ALA A 23 -17.08 -19.72 -7.79
CA ALA A 23 -17.39 -18.34 -7.45
C ALA A 23 -16.30 -17.49 -8.12
N GLU A 24 -16.72 -16.63 -9.04
CA GLU A 24 -15.82 -15.68 -9.68
C GLU A 24 -15.22 -14.83 -8.56
N ASP A 25 -13.89 -14.76 -8.48
CA ASP A 25 -13.22 -13.97 -7.46
C ASP A 25 -13.41 -12.49 -7.80
N THR A 26 -14.39 -11.86 -7.16
CA THR A 26 -14.75 -10.46 -7.37
C THR A 26 -13.81 -9.50 -6.65
N ARG A 27 -12.72 -10.00 -6.05
CA ARG A 27 -11.81 -9.22 -5.23
C ARG A 27 -10.57 -8.80 -6.00
N ILE A 28 -10.35 -7.50 -6.05
CA ILE A 28 -9.15 -6.87 -6.62
C ILE A 28 -8.19 -6.51 -5.50
N LYS A 29 -6.94 -6.95 -5.59
CA LYS A 29 -5.88 -6.53 -4.66
C LYS A 29 -5.07 -5.39 -5.26
N VAL A 30 -5.00 -4.27 -4.54
CA VAL A 30 -4.18 -3.11 -4.93
C VAL A 30 -3.06 -2.97 -3.91
N GLN A 31 -1.82 -3.08 -4.38
CA GLN A 31 -0.64 -2.87 -3.55
C GLN A 31 -0.14 -1.44 -3.76
N PHE A 32 -0.02 -0.71 -2.65
CA PHE A 32 0.66 0.58 -2.67
C PHE A 32 2.13 0.38 -2.29
N GLN A 33 2.98 1.18 -2.93
CA GLN A 33 4.41 1.18 -2.66
C GLN A 33 4.84 2.59 -2.25
N ASP A 34 5.56 2.67 -1.14
CA ASP A 34 6.18 3.91 -0.70
C ASP A 34 7.32 4.27 -1.66
N LEU A 35 7.36 5.55 -2.05
CA LEU A 35 8.42 6.12 -2.90
C LEU A 35 9.67 6.52 -2.09
N GLY A 36 9.69 6.21 -0.78
CA GLY A 36 10.86 6.38 0.10
C GLY A 36 11.02 7.79 0.67
N ILE A 37 10.04 8.67 0.46
CA ILE A 37 10.04 10.04 1.01
C ILE A 37 9.24 10.07 2.31
N SER A 38 8.06 9.45 2.34
CA SER A 38 7.22 9.33 3.53
C SER A 38 6.03 8.41 3.24
N THR A 39 5.58 7.66 4.24
CA THR A 39 4.32 6.93 4.19
C THR A 39 3.16 7.92 4.07
N GLN A 40 2.32 7.78 3.04
CA GLN A 40 1.11 8.59 2.87
C GLN A 40 -0.11 7.81 3.38
N SER A 41 -1.08 8.55 3.91
CA SER A 41 -2.37 7.96 4.29
C SER A 41 -3.20 7.76 3.02
N ILE A 42 -3.95 6.66 2.97
CA ILE A 42 -4.82 6.33 1.84
C ILE A 42 -6.22 6.16 2.40
N VAL A 43 -7.17 6.85 1.80
CA VAL A 43 -8.59 6.69 2.08
C VAL A 43 -9.27 6.23 0.79
N VAL A 44 -10.09 5.19 0.88
CA VAL A 44 -10.89 4.68 -0.23
C VAL A 44 -12.34 5.01 0.05
N PHE A 45 -12.98 5.63 -0.93
CA PHE A 45 -14.40 5.94 -0.93
C PHE A 45 -15.16 5.00 -1.87
N ASP A 46 -16.38 4.64 -1.50
CA ASP A 46 -17.29 3.88 -2.34
C ASP A 46 -17.99 4.75 -3.41
N ASP A 47 -18.97 4.18 -4.10
CA ASP A 47 -19.72 4.86 -5.17
C ASP A 47 -20.71 5.91 -4.66
N ILE A 48 -21.02 5.89 -3.37
CA ILE A 48 -21.90 6.84 -2.69
C ILE A 48 -21.08 7.99 -2.08
N GLY A 49 -19.76 7.81 -1.97
CA GLY A 49 -18.81 8.76 -1.41
C GLY A 49 -18.53 8.54 0.07
N ASP A 50 -18.94 7.39 0.63
CA ASP A 50 -18.65 7.01 2.01
C ASP A 50 -17.23 6.43 2.12
N ASP A 51 -16.58 6.72 3.22
CA ASP A 51 -15.26 6.18 3.55
C ASP A 51 -15.38 4.71 3.99
N VAL A 52 -14.76 3.83 3.22
CA VAL A 52 -14.85 2.38 3.44
C VAL A 52 -13.53 1.76 3.90
N ILE A 53 -12.38 2.31 3.50
CA ILE A 53 -11.07 1.74 3.83
C ILE A 53 -10.05 2.84 4.11
N HIS A 54 -9.42 2.75 5.29
CA HIS A 54 -8.24 3.52 5.65
C HIS A 54 -6.99 2.65 5.59
N SER A 55 -5.95 3.13 4.91
CA SER A 55 -4.72 2.38 4.67
C SER A 55 -3.51 3.31 4.53
N ASN A 56 -2.36 2.77 4.15
CA ASN A 56 -1.17 3.56 3.85
C ASN A 56 -0.39 3.02 2.64
N THR A 57 0.63 3.76 2.21
CA THR A 57 1.47 3.38 1.05
C THR A 57 2.40 2.18 1.27
N SER A 58 2.33 1.52 2.43
CA SER A 58 3.10 0.28 2.72
C SER A 58 2.22 -0.98 2.80
N SER A 59 0.92 -0.83 2.53
CA SER A 59 -0.07 -1.91 2.66
C SER A 59 -0.75 -2.28 1.34
N THR A 60 -1.31 -3.48 1.33
CA THR A 60 -2.17 -3.98 0.26
C THR A 60 -3.62 -3.86 0.69
N ILE A 61 -4.45 -3.21 -0.14
CA ILE A 61 -5.90 -3.17 0.05
C ILE A 61 -6.57 -4.21 -0.85
N THR A 62 -7.73 -4.71 -0.42
CA THR A 62 -8.58 -5.58 -1.22
C THR A 62 -9.91 -4.86 -1.45
N LEU A 63 -10.34 -4.74 -2.70
CA LEU A 63 -11.58 -4.10 -3.13
C LEU A 63 -12.51 -5.19 -3.68
N ASP A 64 -13.77 -5.22 -3.25
CA ASP A 64 -14.74 -6.19 -3.75
C ASP A 64 -15.70 -5.52 -4.74
N ILE A 65 -15.69 -5.96 -5.99
CA ILE A 65 -16.52 -5.35 -7.05
C ILE A 65 -18.02 -5.56 -6.77
N ASN A 66 -18.38 -6.51 -5.90
CA ASN A 66 -19.78 -6.69 -5.47
C ASN A 66 -20.24 -5.67 -4.43
N GLU A 67 -19.31 -5.01 -3.73
CA GLU A 67 -19.64 -4.04 -2.68
C GLU A 67 -19.84 -2.63 -3.24
N SER A 68 -19.12 -2.26 -4.30
CA SER A 68 -19.28 -0.94 -4.95
C SER A 68 -19.04 -1.01 -6.46
N SER A 69 -19.79 -0.20 -7.21
CA SER A 69 -19.65 -0.09 -8.67
C SER A 69 -18.36 0.62 -9.08
N PHE A 70 -17.88 1.55 -8.25
CA PHE A 70 -16.60 2.23 -8.42
C PHE A 70 -15.99 2.59 -7.06
N TYR A 71 -14.66 2.66 -7.02
CA TYR A 71 -13.93 3.09 -5.83
C TYR A 71 -13.08 4.31 -6.18
N THR A 72 -13.09 5.31 -5.29
CA THR A 72 -12.21 6.47 -5.40
C THR A 72 -11.10 6.35 -4.37
N ILE A 73 -9.84 6.32 -4.83
CA ILE A 73 -8.67 6.23 -3.95
C ILE A 73 -8.08 7.64 -3.80
N GLN A 74 -8.11 8.17 -2.58
CA GLN A 74 -7.50 9.44 -2.24
C GLN A 74 -6.20 9.21 -1.47
N LEU A 75 -5.09 9.69 -2.04
CA LEU A 75 -3.83 9.83 -1.33
C LEU A 75 -3.90 11.11 -0.49
N GLN A 76 -3.88 10.95 0.82
CA GLN A 76 -3.75 12.05 1.74
C GLN A 76 -2.28 12.15 2.14
N PRO A 77 -1.60 13.29 1.91
CA PRO A 77 -0.30 13.51 2.51
C PRO A 77 -0.46 13.27 4.01
N SER A 78 0.35 12.36 4.56
CA SER A 78 0.40 12.19 6.01
C SER A 78 0.68 13.57 6.60
N HIS A 79 0.06 13.87 7.75
CA HIS A 79 0.27 15.13 8.45
C HIS A 79 1.77 15.36 8.68
N THR A 80 2.41 16.00 7.72
CA THR A 80 3.71 16.65 7.86
C THR A 80 3.46 18.00 8.52
N ASN A 81 2.61 18.02 9.55
CA ASN A 81 2.67 19.02 10.60
C ASN A 81 3.89 18.69 11.47
N MET A 82 5.08 18.63 10.86
CA MET A 82 6.28 18.92 11.64
C MET A 82 6.18 20.40 11.95
N GLU A 83 5.89 20.73 13.20
CA GLU A 83 6.01 22.11 13.65
C GLU A 83 7.38 22.63 13.19
N PRO A 84 7.49 23.85 12.64
CA PRO A 84 8.75 24.37 12.11
C PRO A 84 9.94 24.19 13.07
N LYS A 85 9.65 24.21 14.37
CA LYS A 85 10.57 23.92 15.46
C LYS A 85 11.15 22.50 15.39
N THR A 86 10.31 21.47 15.22
CA THR A 86 10.75 20.07 15.12
C THR A 86 11.59 19.78 13.88
N MET A 87 11.36 20.50 12.78
CA MET A 87 12.19 20.35 11.57
C MET A 87 13.59 20.93 11.78
N LEU A 88 13.70 22.09 12.44
CA LEU A 88 14.99 22.67 12.81
C LEU A 88 15.72 21.79 13.83
N ASP A 89 15.02 21.30 14.85
CA ASP A 89 15.60 20.43 15.88
C ASP A 89 16.16 19.14 15.25
N ASN A 90 15.40 18.49 14.36
CA ASN A 90 15.86 17.29 13.63
C ASN A 90 17.07 17.59 12.73
N PHE A 91 17.10 18.76 12.09
CA PHE A 91 18.23 19.19 11.27
C PHE A 91 19.49 19.45 12.11
N MET A 92 19.33 20.10 13.25
CA MET A 92 20.43 20.35 14.18
C MET A 92 20.95 19.05 14.80
N ASP A 93 20.06 18.11 15.13
CA ASP A 93 20.42 16.77 15.59
C ASP A 93 21.17 15.97 14.52
N PHE A 94 20.75 16.07 13.26
CA PHE A 94 21.47 15.46 12.14
C PHE A 94 22.89 16.04 12.02
N ILE A 95 23.04 17.37 12.10
CA ILE A 95 24.35 18.03 12.07
C ILE A 95 25.20 17.60 13.27
N ALA A 96 24.65 17.58 14.47
CA ALA A 96 25.38 17.23 15.68
C ALA A 96 25.88 15.77 15.63
N ARG A 97 25.05 14.84 15.16
CA ARG A 97 25.43 13.43 15.01
C ARG A 97 26.45 13.20 13.90
N ASN A 98 26.39 13.98 12.82
CA ASN A 98 27.23 13.81 11.63
C ASN A 98 28.24 14.95 11.45
N TRP A 99 28.65 15.60 12.54
CA TRP A 99 29.43 16.86 12.49
C TRP A 99 30.72 16.73 11.68
N LEU A 100 31.39 15.58 11.74
CA LEU A 100 32.61 15.30 11.01
C LEU A 100 32.37 15.30 9.49
N ALA A 101 31.29 14.65 9.04
CA ALA A 101 30.93 14.58 7.62
C ALA A 101 30.52 15.96 7.09
N VAL A 102 29.73 16.70 7.88
CA VAL A 102 29.34 18.09 7.57
C VAL A 102 30.58 18.98 7.43
N PHE A 103 31.54 18.87 8.35
CA PHE A 103 32.79 19.63 8.29
C PHE A 103 33.61 19.30 7.03
N LEU A 104 33.69 18.03 6.66
CA LEU A 104 34.43 17.57 5.49
C LEU A 104 33.80 18.09 4.18
N ILE A 105 32.47 18.09 4.09
CA ILE A 105 31.73 18.69 2.97
C ILE A 105 32.02 20.20 2.86
N PHE A 106 31.99 20.92 3.98
CA PHE A 106 32.35 22.35 4.00
C PHE A 106 33.79 22.61 3.57
N ALA A 107 34.75 21.80 4.05
CA ALA A 107 36.15 21.92 3.66
C ALA A 107 36.35 21.72 2.15
N ILE A 108 35.66 20.73 1.56
CA ILE A 108 35.68 20.48 0.11
C ILE A 108 35.06 21.66 -0.65
N LEU A 109 33.91 22.17 -0.23
CA LEU A 109 33.25 23.32 -0.86
C LEU A 109 34.14 24.56 -0.85
N ILE A 110 34.83 24.82 0.27
CA ILE A 110 35.79 25.92 0.41
C ILE A 110 36.99 25.71 -0.51
N ALA A 111 37.55 24.50 -0.55
CA ALA A 111 38.68 24.19 -1.42
C ALA A 111 38.34 24.38 -2.91
N ILE A 112 37.14 23.97 -3.32
CA ILE A 112 36.65 24.13 -4.71
C ILE A 112 36.42 25.60 -5.04
N THR A 113 35.80 26.37 -4.14
CA THR A 113 35.55 27.80 -4.37
C THR A 113 36.83 28.62 -4.40
N LYS A 114 37.84 28.28 -3.58
CA LYS A 114 39.16 28.92 -3.63
C LYS A 114 39.92 28.63 -4.93
N LYS A 115 39.71 27.46 -5.54
CA LYS A 115 40.36 27.07 -6.80
C LYS A 115 39.75 27.76 -8.04
N ARG A 116 38.52 28.28 -7.94
CA ARG A 116 37.82 28.99 -9.02
C ARG A 116 38.06 30.51 -9.06
N ARG A 117 38.67 31.09 -8.02
CA ARG A 117 39.21 32.46 -8.02
C ARG A 117 40.70 32.41 -8.34
#